data_AF-A0A7C4B833-F1
#
_entry.id   AF-A0A7C4B833-F1
#
_cell.length_a   1.000
_cell.length_b   1.000
_cell.length_c   1.000
_cell.angle_alpha   90.00
_cell.angle_beta   90.00
_cell.angle_gamma   90.00
#
_symmetry.space_group_name_H-M   'P 1'
#
loop_
_entity.id
_entity.type
_entity.pdbx_description
1 polymer ?
#
loop_
_entity_poly.entity_id
_entity_poly.type
_entity_poly.pdbx_seq_one_letter_code
_entity_poly.pdbx_strand_id
1 'polypeptide(L)'
;MSKRAKLGLTAIILSLGLVGIQLIDLEGRYQAIGLLAGLAYGLSAWALFEDLKKIEWLTVLILPTLYPVATALFYFLLPSRLLSQIVILLVFGIGMYALLLTENIFSVAAIRTIQLLRAAHAVGFLITLAVAFFLWGTLFSFRLAPWWNALGVLITSFPLNLQAIWSVNLEEKISESVWVNSLVLSWILGGLGLMISFWPVTVTVASLFLVTGLYVGLGLIQNQLAGKLFRKTTEEYLRVGGLVLIITFFLSHWQ
;
A
#
# COMPACT_ATOMS: atom_id res chain seq x y z
N MET A 1 12.60 0.01 -27.06
CA MET A 1 12.77 0.88 -25.87
C MET A 1 13.55 0.15 -24.81
N SER A 2 14.47 0.82 -24.09
CA SER A 2 15.11 0.21 -22.92
C SER A 2 14.08 -0.02 -21.81
N LYS A 3 14.27 -1.06 -20.99
CA LYS A 3 13.36 -1.41 -19.90
C LYS A 3 13.13 -0.25 -18.93
N ARG A 4 14.19 0.48 -18.57
CA ARG A 4 14.11 1.68 -17.73
C ARG A 4 13.28 2.78 -18.38
N ALA A 5 13.37 2.95 -19.71
CA ALA A 5 12.52 3.91 -20.43
C ALA A 5 11.05 3.48 -20.43
N LYS A 6 10.73 2.17 -20.51
CA LYS A 6 9.35 1.68 -20.37
C LYS A 6 8.79 2.02 -18.98
N LEU A 7 9.53 1.74 -17.90
CA LEU A 7 9.10 2.05 -16.52
C LEU A 7 8.91 3.55 -16.31
N GLY A 8 9.85 4.37 -16.80
CA GLY A 8 9.76 5.83 -16.75
C GLY A 8 8.55 6.36 -17.52
N LEU A 9 8.30 5.84 -18.72
CA LEU A 9 7.14 6.21 -19.53
C LEU A 9 5.83 5.85 -18.81
N THR A 10 5.72 4.64 -18.24
CA THR A 10 4.55 4.23 -17.47
C THR A 10 4.31 5.16 -16.28
N ALA A 11 5.34 5.51 -15.52
CA ALA A 11 5.20 6.44 -14.39
C ALA A 11 4.73 7.83 -14.84
N ILE A 12 5.24 8.35 -15.96
CA ILE A 12 4.81 9.63 -16.53
C ILE A 12 3.36 9.56 -16.99
N ILE A 13 2.96 8.52 -17.74
CA ILE A 13 1.59 8.36 -18.23
C ILE A 13 0.61 8.27 -17.06
N LEU A 14 0.91 7.48 -16.02
CA LEU A 14 0.06 7.39 -14.83
C LEU A 14 -0.01 8.71 -14.05
N SER A 15 1.08 9.48 -14.03
CA SER A 15 1.10 10.81 -13.40
C SER A 15 0.21 11.79 -14.17
N LEU A 16 0.24 11.76 -15.50
CA LEU A 16 -0.69 12.53 -16.33
C LEU A 16 -2.13 12.05 -16.15
N GLY A 17 -2.35 10.75 -15.99
CA GLY A 17 -3.66 10.18 -15.66
C GLY A 17 -4.22 10.74 -14.34
N LEU A 18 -3.37 10.86 -13.31
CA LEU A 18 -3.74 11.47 -12.03
C LEU A 18 -4.14 12.94 -12.17
N VAL A 19 -3.45 13.71 -13.02
CA VAL A 19 -3.84 15.09 -13.34
C VAL A 19 -5.16 15.12 -14.11
N GLY A 20 -5.34 14.21 -15.07
CA GLY A 20 -6.57 14.09 -15.86
C GLY A 20 -7.82 13.89 -15.02
N ILE A 21 -7.74 13.11 -13.95
CA ILE A 21 -8.86 12.91 -13.00
C ILE A 21 -9.35 14.24 -12.39
N GLN A 22 -8.46 15.21 -12.21
CA GLN A 22 -8.81 16.50 -11.59
C GLN A 22 -9.65 17.38 -12.51
N LEU A 23 -9.55 17.17 -13.82
CA LEU A 23 -10.30 17.91 -14.83
C LEU A 23 -11.74 17.37 -15.00
N ILE A 24 -12.03 16.22 -14.40
CA ILE A 24 -13.33 15.55 -14.51
C ILE A 24 -14.25 16.00 -13.36
N ASP A 25 -15.53 16.19 -13.70
CA ASP A 25 -16.59 16.53 -12.74
C ASP A 25 -16.82 15.41 -11.72
N LEU A 26 -17.35 15.79 -10.55
CA LEU A 26 -17.51 14.90 -9.38
C LEU A 26 -18.22 13.58 -9.69
N GLU A 27 -19.23 13.58 -10.57
CA GLU A 27 -20.00 12.39 -10.93
C GLU A 27 -19.17 11.34 -11.69
N GLY A 28 -18.24 11.78 -12.54
CA GLY A 28 -17.39 10.89 -13.35
C GLY A 28 -16.09 10.45 -12.65
N ARG A 29 -15.77 11.01 -11.47
CA ARG A 29 -14.46 10.79 -10.83
C ARG A 29 -14.22 9.35 -10.39
N TYR A 30 -15.20 8.68 -9.79
CA TYR A 30 -15.03 7.30 -9.37
C TYR A 30 -14.82 6.36 -10.57
N GLN A 31 -15.48 6.64 -11.69
CA GLN A 31 -15.29 5.92 -12.95
C GLN A 31 -13.88 6.18 -13.51
N ALA A 32 -13.40 7.43 -13.44
CA ALA A 32 -12.06 7.80 -13.85
C ALA A 32 -10.96 7.14 -12.99
N ILE A 33 -11.18 6.99 -11.68
CA ILE A 33 -10.27 6.23 -10.80
C ILE A 33 -10.28 4.74 -11.18
N GLY A 34 -11.45 4.17 -11.49
CA GLY A 34 -11.56 2.81 -12.00
C GLY A 34 -10.80 2.62 -13.32
N LEU A 35 -10.91 3.58 -14.24
CA LEU A 35 -10.13 3.63 -15.48
C LEU A 35 -8.63 3.72 -15.19
N LEU A 36 -8.22 4.59 -14.25
CA LEU A 36 -6.81 4.71 -13.84
C LEU A 36 -6.29 3.41 -13.23
N ALA A 37 -7.10 2.67 -12.48
CA ALA A 37 -6.74 1.35 -11.97
C ALA A 37 -6.48 0.37 -13.12
N GLY A 38 -7.39 0.32 -14.11
CA GLY A 38 -7.22 -0.53 -15.30
C GLY A 38 -5.99 -0.15 -16.12
N LEU A 39 -5.75 1.17 -16.31
CA LEU A 39 -4.55 1.68 -16.98
C LEU A 39 -3.29 1.37 -16.19
N ALA A 40 -3.31 1.51 -14.86
CA ALA A 40 -2.18 1.17 -13.98
C ALA A 40 -1.83 -0.30 -14.08
N TYR A 41 -2.83 -1.19 -14.04
CA TYR A 41 -2.63 -2.62 -14.23
C TYR A 41 -2.05 -2.91 -15.63
N GLY A 42 -2.68 -2.41 -16.69
CA GLY A 42 -2.27 -2.67 -18.07
C GLY A 42 -0.88 -2.13 -18.41
N LEU A 43 -0.57 -0.88 -18.01
CA LEU A 43 0.73 -0.26 -18.28
C LEU A 43 1.84 -0.86 -17.42
N SER A 44 1.55 -1.26 -16.17
CA SER A 44 2.52 -1.98 -15.32
C SER A 44 2.79 -3.38 -15.87
N ALA A 45 1.75 -4.10 -16.28
CA ALA A 45 1.87 -5.39 -16.95
C ALA A 45 2.70 -5.28 -18.24
N TRP A 46 2.43 -4.27 -19.07
CA TRP A 46 3.20 -4.01 -20.29
C TRP A 46 4.68 -3.69 -20.00
N ALA A 47 4.95 -2.89 -18.96
CA ALA A 47 6.30 -2.51 -18.60
C ALA A 47 7.12 -3.67 -18.01
N LEU A 48 6.45 -4.62 -17.34
CA LEU A 48 7.06 -5.77 -16.65
C LEU A 48 6.90 -7.11 -17.40
N PHE A 49 6.25 -7.10 -18.57
CA PHE A 49 5.82 -8.31 -19.30
C PHE A 49 6.92 -9.36 -19.52
N GLU A 50 8.16 -8.91 -19.74
CA GLU A 50 9.29 -9.79 -20.05
C GLU A 50 9.69 -10.70 -18.87
N ASP A 51 9.45 -10.27 -17.62
CA ASP A 51 9.82 -11.06 -16.43
C ASP A 51 8.62 -11.70 -15.72
N LEU A 52 7.40 -11.23 -15.98
CA LEU A 52 6.19 -11.68 -15.27
C LEU A 52 5.86 -13.15 -15.54
N LYS A 53 5.92 -13.98 -14.50
CA LYS A 53 5.53 -15.40 -14.56
C LYS A 53 4.29 -15.70 -13.73
N LYS A 54 3.29 -16.35 -14.34
CA LYS A 54 2.09 -16.96 -13.70
C LYS A 54 1.53 -16.18 -12.52
N ILE A 55 2.00 -16.48 -11.30
CA ILE A 55 1.52 -15.88 -10.05
C ILE A 55 1.88 -14.40 -9.89
N GLU A 56 2.97 -13.96 -10.52
CA GLU A 56 3.45 -12.59 -10.48
C GLU A 56 2.44 -11.62 -11.12
N TRP A 57 1.63 -12.09 -12.07
CA TRP A 57 0.52 -11.29 -12.63
C TRP A 57 -0.47 -10.83 -11.55
N LEU A 58 -0.64 -11.63 -10.50
CA LEU A 58 -1.44 -11.24 -9.35
C LEU A 58 -0.59 -10.47 -8.34
N THR A 59 0.54 -11.02 -7.90
CA THR A 59 1.27 -10.48 -6.74
C THR A 59 2.02 -9.18 -7.07
N VAL A 60 2.77 -9.14 -8.17
CA VAL A 60 3.63 -8.01 -8.55
C VAL A 60 2.81 -6.80 -9.03
N LEU A 61 1.63 -7.03 -9.60
CA LEU A 61 0.78 -5.95 -10.14
C LEU A 61 -0.17 -5.33 -9.12
N ILE A 62 -0.37 -5.94 -7.94
CA ILE A 62 -1.25 -5.39 -6.89
C ILE A 62 -0.81 -3.99 -6.49
N LEU A 63 0.45 -3.82 -6.09
CA LEU A 63 0.93 -2.56 -5.52
C LEU A 63 0.99 -1.44 -6.58
N PRO A 64 1.50 -1.67 -7.81
CA PRO A 64 1.42 -0.69 -8.91
C PRO A 64 0.01 -0.27 -9.30
N THR A 65 -1.00 -1.10 -9.01
CA THR A 65 -2.41 -0.78 -9.28
C THR A 65 -3.04 -0.03 -8.11
N LEU A 66 -2.77 -0.45 -6.88
CA LEU A 66 -3.32 0.17 -5.68
C LEU A 66 -2.72 1.55 -5.40
N TYR A 67 -1.46 1.80 -5.75
CA TYR A 67 -0.82 3.09 -5.47
C TYR A 67 -1.46 4.27 -6.21
N PRO A 68 -1.72 4.21 -7.54
CA PRO A 68 -2.50 5.22 -8.25
C PRO A 68 -3.92 5.40 -7.70
N VAL A 69 -4.61 4.30 -7.39
CA VAL A 69 -5.98 4.36 -6.83
C VAL A 69 -5.99 5.04 -5.47
N ALA A 70 -5.12 4.61 -4.56
CA ALA A 70 -5.00 5.17 -3.22
C ALA A 70 -4.62 6.65 -3.27
N THR A 71 -3.65 7.01 -4.12
CA THR A 71 -3.23 8.41 -4.28
C THR A 71 -4.36 9.25 -4.85
N ALA A 72 -5.06 8.79 -5.89
CA ALA A 72 -6.17 9.52 -6.50
C ALA A 72 -7.32 9.74 -5.50
N LEU A 73 -7.66 8.72 -4.72
CA LEU A 73 -8.68 8.81 -3.67
C LEU A 73 -8.27 9.80 -2.56
N PHE A 74 -7.03 9.72 -2.08
CA PHE A 74 -6.53 10.59 -1.03
C PHE A 74 -6.32 12.04 -1.49
N TYR A 75 -6.01 12.24 -2.77
CA TYR A 75 -5.80 13.56 -3.38
C TYR A 75 -7.00 14.49 -3.14
N PHE A 76 -8.23 13.97 -3.14
CA PHE A 76 -9.43 14.77 -2.91
C PHE A 76 -9.55 15.33 -1.50
N LEU A 77 -8.84 14.76 -0.53
CA LEU A 77 -8.82 15.25 0.85
C LEU A 77 -7.86 16.42 1.03
N LEU A 78 -6.99 16.67 0.04
CA LEU A 78 -5.95 17.69 0.13
C LEU A 78 -6.43 19.04 -0.40
N PRO A 79 -5.92 20.16 0.15
CA PRO A 79 -6.27 21.50 -0.33
C PRO A 79 -5.93 21.67 -1.81
N SER A 80 -6.80 22.35 -2.57
CA SER A 80 -6.65 22.62 -4.02
C SER A 80 -5.58 23.67 -4.37
N ARG A 81 -4.56 23.85 -3.53
CA ARG A 81 -3.48 24.81 -3.74
C ARG A 81 -2.47 24.25 -4.73
N LEU A 82 -2.07 25.04 -5.72
CA LEU A 82 -1.10 24.65 -6.77
C LEU A 82 0.15 23.96 -6.20
N LEU A 83 0.71 24.49 -5.11
CA LEU A 83 1.87 23.88 -4.46
C LEU A 83 1.61 22.45 -3.99
N SER A 84 0.46 22.20 -3.34
CA SER A 84 0.06 20.86 -2.91
C SER A 84 -0.07 19.92 -4.11
N GLN A 85 -0.68 20.40 -5.20
CA GLN A 85 -0.85 19.62 -6.43
C GLN A 85 0.49 19.20 -7.04
N ILE A 86 1.43 20.14 -7.16
CA ILE A 86 2.78 19.89 -7.69
C ILE A 86 3.53 18.91 -6.81
N VAL A 87 3.49 19.10 -5.48
CA VAL A 87 4.18 18.22 -4.53
C VAL A 87 3.63 16.79 -4.63
N ILE A 88 2.30 16.62 -4.66
CA ILE A 88 1.71 15.28 -4.78
C ILE A 88 2.05 14.65 -6.13
N LEU A 89 2.02 15.41 -7.22
CA LEU A 89 2.36 14.90 -8.54
C LEU A 89 3.83 14.43 -8.61
N LEU A 90 4.75 15.19 -8.01
CA LEU A 90 6.16 14.82 -7.92
C LEU A 90 6.36 13.57 -7.06
N VAL A 91 5.77 13.55 -5.86
CA VAL A 91 5.84 12.39 -4.95
C VAL A 91 5.23 11.16 -5.63
N PHE A 92 4.11 11.32 -6.33
CA PHE A 92 3.45 10.27 -7.09
C PHE A 92 4.34 9.75 -8.22
N GLY A 93 4.86 10.61 -9.09
CA GLY A 93 5.68 10.18 -10.23
C GLY A 93 6.97 9.49 -9.79
N ILE A 94 7.66 10.04 -8.79
CA ILE A 94 8.89 9.43 -8.23
C ILE A 94 8.54 8.10 -7.54
N GLY A 95 7.51 8.08 -6.70
CA GLY A 95 7.05 6.89 -6.00
C GLY A 95 6.63 5.79 -6.96
N MET A 96 5.92 6.14 -8.03
CA MET A 96 5.42 5.19 -9.03
C MET A 96 6.58 4.61 -9.87
N TYR A 97 7.58 5.41 -10.24
CA TYR A 97 8.79 4.89 -10.87
C TYR A 97 9.60 3.97 -9.94
N ALA A 98 9.78 4.38 -8.67
CA ALA A 98 10.47 3.57 -7.67
C ALA A 98 9.74 2.25 -7.40
N LEU A 99 8.40 2.27 -7.38
CA LEU A 99 7.55 1.09 -7.24
C LEU A 99 7.74 0.14 -8.41
N LEU A 100 7.65 0.61 -9.65
CA LEU A 100 7.86 -0.23 -10.84
C LEU A 100 9.27 -0.83 -10.89
N LEU A 101 10.28 -0.08 -10.45
CA LEU A 101 11.63 -0.60 -10.32
C LEU A 101 11.73 -1.69 -9.25
N THR A 102 11.06 -1.49 -8.12
CA THR A 102 11.00 -2.45 -7.00
C THR A 102 10.33 -3.76 -7.44
N GLU A 103 9.18 -3.67 -8.10
CA GLU A 103 8.47 -4.81 -8.67
C GLU A 103 9.29 -5.52 -9.74
N ASN A 104 10.03 -4.77 -10.56
CA ASN A 104 10.96 -5.40 -11.50
C ASN A 104 12.08 -6.18 -10.80
N ILE A 105 12.62 -5.64 -9.70
CA ILE A 105 13.63 -6.34 -8.90
C ILE A 105 13.03 -7.62 -8.33
N PHE A 106 11.78 -7.64 -7.86
CA PHE A 106 11.12 -8.84 -7.36
C PHE A 106 10.96 -9.92 -8.44
N SER A 107 10.45 -9.57 -9.64
CA SER A 107 10.33 -10.54 -10.74
C SER A 107 11.69 -11.10 -11.17
N VAL A 108 12.74 -10.27 -11.23
CA VAL A 108 14.08 -10.77 -11.58
C VAL A 108 14.68 -11.59 -10.43
N ALA A 109 14.41 -11.21 -9.17
CA ALA A 109 14.93 -11.88 -7.99
C ALA A 109 14.30 -13.26 -7.75
N ALA A 110 13.08 -13.48 -8.24
CA ALA A 110 12.42 -14.79 -8.20
C ALA A 110 13.18 -15.87 -9.00
N ILE A 111 13.98 -15.47 -9.99
CA ILE A 111 14.76 -16.38 -10.84
C ILE A 111 16.20 -16.52 -10.33
N ARG A 112 16.78 -15.44 -9.80
CA ARG A 112 18.18 -15.39 -9.36
C ARG A 112 18.36 -14.44 -8.19
N THR A 113 19.27 -14.73 -7.28
CA THR A 113 19.57 -13.83 -6.17
C THR A 113 20.25 -12.54 -6.66
N ILE A 114 19.76 -11.37 -6.24
CA ILE A 114 20.31 -10.06 -6.60
C ILE A 114 20.56 -9.24 -5.33
N GLN A 115 21.68 -8.52 -5.26
CA GLN A 115 22.03 -7.69 -4.11
C GLN A 115 21.00 -6.57 -3.83
N LEU A 116 20.35 -6.05 -4.87
CA LEU A 116 19.36 -4.98 -4.78
C LEU A 116 18.03 -5.43 -4.12
N LEU A 117 17.82 -6.73 -3.91
CA LEU A 117 16.59 -7.27 -3.32
C LEU A 117 16.32 -6.69 -1.92
N ARG A 118 17.37 -6.49 -1.10
CA ARG A 118 17.22 -5.89 0.23
C ARG A 118 16.69 -4.46 0.16
N ALA A 119 17.18 -3.67 -0.80
CA ALA A 119 16.70 -2.30 -1.02
C ALA A 119 15.26 -2.31 -1.54
N ALA A 120 14.93 -3.25 -2.43
CA ALA A 120 13.58 -3.45 -2.94
C ALA A 120 12.57 -3.77 -1.81
N HIS A 121 12.91 -4.65 -0.87
CA HIS A 121 12.03 -4.90 0.30
C HIS A 121 11.77 -3.64 1.13
N ALA A 122 12.81 -2.83 1.38
CA ALA A 122 12.65 -1.61 2.18
C ALA A 122 11.76 -0.58 1.46
N VAL A 123 11.97 -0.38 0.15
CA VAL A 123 11.17 0.54 -0.66
C VAL A 123 9.73 0.02 -0.80
N GLY A 124 9.55 -1.26 -1.11
CA GLY A 124 8.24 -1.90 -1.21
C GLY A 124 7.46 -1.77 0.09
N PHE A 125 8.07 -2.09 1.23
CA PHE A 125 7.47 -1.94 2.55
C PHE A 125 7.04 -0.49 2.83
N LEU A 126 7.90 0.50 2.56
CA LEU A 126 7.56 1.92 2.73
C LEU A 126 6.37 2.33 1.85
N ILE A 127 6.35 1.90 0.59
CA ILE A 127 5.25 2.21 -0.33
C ILE A 127 3.96 1.52 0.13
N THR A 128 4.00 0.28 0.60
CA THR A 128 2.83 -0.42 1.18
C THR A 128 2.24 0.36 2.34
N LEU A 129 3.07 0.89 3.27
CA LEU A 129 2.58 1.72 4.37
C LEU A 129 1.98 3.05 3.88
N ALA A 130 2.59 3.67 2.87
CA ALA A 130 2.06 4.90 2.28
C ALA A 130 0.70 4.67 1.59
N VAL A 131 0.57 3.58 0.82
CA VAL A 131 -0.70 3.17 0.19
C VAL A 131 -1.76 2.90 1.26
N ALA A 132 -1.41 2.19 2.32
CA ALA A 132 -2.32 1.91 3.43
C ALA A 132 -2.81 3.20 4.10
N PHE A 133 -1.89 4.16 4.35
CA PHE A 133 -2.25 5.46 4.91
C PHE A 133 -3.25 6.21 4.00
N PHE A 134 -3.01 6.24 2.69
CA PHE A 134 -3.90 6.90 1.74
C PHE A 134 -5.27 6.22 1.63
N LEU A 135 -5.32 4.88 1.57
CA LEU A 135 -6.57 4.12 1.51
C LEU A 135 -7.40 4.31 2.77
N TRP A 136 -6.80 4.12 3.95
CA TRP A 136 -7.54 4.22 5.21
C TRP A 136 -7.90 5.67 5.55
N GLY A 137 -7.03 6.63 5.22
CA GLY A 137 -7.34 8.06 5.30
C GLY A 137 -8.59 8.41 4.48
N THR A 138 -8.70 7.89 3.27
CA THR A 138 -9.90 8.06 2.44
C THR A 138 -11.11 7.35 3.04
N LEU A 139 -10.94 6.08 3.44
CA LEU A 139 -12.03 5.26 3.98
C LEU A 139 -12.68 5.90 5.21
N PHE A 140 -11.90 6.34 6.20
CA PHE A 140 -12.42 7.01 7.39
C PHE A 140 -12.97 8.42 7.10
N SER A 141 -12.48 9.09 6.05
CA SER A 141 -13.03 10.39 5.63
C SER A 141 -14.47 10.31 5.14
N PHE A 142 -14.91 9.15 4.63
CA PHE A 142 -16.30 8.92 4.25
C PHE A 142 -17.26 8.81 5.43
N ARG A 143 -16.74 8.72 6.67
CA ARG A 143 -17.54 8.62 7.91
C ARG A 143 -18.62 7.53 7.83
N LEU A 144 -18.28 6.40 7.24
CA LEU A 144 -19.19 5.25 7.14
C LEU A 144 -19.43 4.64 8.53
N ALA A 145 -20.47 3.82 8.63
CA ALA A 145 -20.74 3.07 9.85
C ALA A 145 -19.53 2.16 10.21
N PRO A 146 -19.28 1.88 11.50
CA PRO A 146 -18.10 1.13 11.95
C PRO A 146 -17.88 -0.21 11.22
N TRP A 147 -18.95 -0.94 10.91
CA TRP A 147 -18.90 -2.22 10.19
C TRP A 147 -18.38 -2.07 8.76
N TRP A 148 -18.77 -0.99 8.06
CA TRP A 148 -18.31 -0.71 6.71
C TRP A 148 -16.85 -0.26 6.68
N ASN A 149 -16.40 0.50 7.69
CA ASN A 149 -14.98 0.83 7.85
C ASN A 149 -14.16 -0.44 8.10
N ALA A 150 -14.60 -1.30 9.01
CA ALA A 150 -13.93 -2.57 9.31
C ALA A 150 -13.82 -3.47 8.06
N LEU A 151 -14.91 -3.60 7.31
CA LEU A 151 -14.93 -4.35 6.06
C LEU A 151 -14.02 -3.72 5.00
N GLY A 152 -14.03 -2.39 4.86
CA GLY A 152 -13.16 -1.67 3.94
C GLY A 152 -11.68 -1.84 4.29
N VAL A 153 -11.32 -1.79 5.59
CA VAL A 153 -9.95 -2.08 6.06
C VAL A 153 -9.56 -3.52 5.76
N LEU A 154 -10.45 -4.49 5.98
CA LEU A 154 -10.18 -5.90 5.68
C LEU A 154 -9.95 -6.12 4.17
N ILE A 155 -10.85 -5.59 3.32
CA ILE A 155 -10.76 -5.74 1.86
C ILE A 155 -9.50 -5.07 1.31
N THR A 156 -9.13 -3.89 1.82
CA THR A 156 -7.94 -3.16 1.33
C THR A 156 -6.63 -3.69 1.90
N SER A 157 -6.62 -4.16 3.15
CA SER A 157 -5.43 -4.74 3.78
C SER A 157 -5.04 -6.10 3.18
N PHE A 158 -6.01 -6.90 2.76
CA PHE A 158 -5.75 -8.22 2.19
C PHE A 158 -4.78 -8.24 0.99
N PRO A 159 -5.03 -7.51 -0.11
CA PRO A 159 -4.10 -7.49 -1.24
C PRO A 159 -2.74 -6.87 -0.87
N LEU A 160 -2.72 -5.84 -0.01
CA LEU A 160 -1.47 -5.24 0.47
C LEU A 160 -0.60 -6.24 1.24
N ASN A 161 -1.23 -6.97 2.16
CA ASN A 161 -0.57 -8.00 2.97
C ASN A 161 -0.09 -9.16 2.10
N LEU A 162 -0.92 -9.60 1.15
CA LEU A 162 -0.60 -10.68 0.24
C LEU A 162 0.67 -10.38 -0.57
N GLN A 163 0.72 -9.21 -1.20
CA GLN A 163 1.90 -8.79 -1.97
C GLN A 163 3.13 -8.62 -1.06
N ALA A 164 2.98 -7.94 0.08
CA ALA A 164 4.11 -7.63 0.96
C ALA A 164 4.71 -8.89 1.61
N ILE A 165 3.89 -9.87 1.98
CA ILE A 165 4.34 -11.13 2.59
C ILE A 165 4.91 -12.06 1.53
N TRP A 166 4.27 -12.18 0.36
CA TRP A 166 4.80 -12.99 -0.75
C TRP A 166 6.17 -12.50 -1.21
N SER A 167 6.39 -11.18 -1.22
CA SER A 167 7.64 -10.59 -1.67
C SER A 167 8.86 -11.10 -0.91
N VAL A 168 8.74 -11.59 0.33
CA VAL A 168 9.88 -12.02 1.16
C VAL A 168 10.61 -13.21 0.58
N ASN A 169 9.88 -14.24 0.14
CA ASN A 169 10.46 -15.48 -0.37
C ASN A 169 10.41 -15.61 -1.89
N LEU A 170 9.57 -14.81 -2.58
CA LEU A 170 9.43 -14.81 -4.05
C LEU A 170 9.17 -16.21 -4.64
N GLU A 171 8.31 -16.98 -3.96
CA GLU A 171 7.97 -18.35 -4.35
C GLU A 171 7.13 -18.39 -5.64
N GLU A 172 7.34 -19.39 -6.50
CA GLU A 172 6.59 -19.56 -7.76
C GLU A 172 5.08 -19.79 -7.58
N LYS A 173 4.68 -20.16 -6.36
CA LYS A 173 3.29 -20.33 -5.94
C LYS A 173 3.11 -19.62 -4.60
N ILE A 174 1.89 -19.15 -4.34
CA ILE A 174 1.56 -18.61 -3.01
C ILE A 174 1.43 -19.80 -2.06
N SER A 175 2.40 -19.94 -1.15
CA SER A 175 2.34 -20.95 -0.09
C SER A 175 1.18 -20.71 0.86
N GLU A 176 0.74 -21.78 1.52
CA GLU A 176 -0.31 -21.73 2.54
C GLU A 176 0.04 -20.74 3.66
N SER A 177 1.32 -20.69 4.07
CA SER A 177 1.79 -19.72 5.05
C SER A 177 1.58 -18.27 4.61
N VAL A 178 1.80 -17.95 3.33
CA VAL A 178 1.58 -16.60 2.81
C VAL A 178 0.09 -16.26 2.82
N TRP A 179 -0.77 -17.18 2.37
CA TRP A 179 -2.22 -17.01 2.40
C TRP A 179 -2.76 -16.80 3.81
N VAL A 180 -2.43 -17.71 4.73
CA VAL A 180 -2.92 -17.68 6.11
C VAL A 180 -2.42 -16.43 6.82
N ASN A 181 -1.13 -16.10 6.74
CA ASN A 181 -0.59 -14.91 7.39
C ASN A 181 -1.21 -13.61 6.83
N SER A 182 -1.43 -13.54 5.52
CA SER A 182 -2.08 -12.39 4.89
C SER A 182 -3.52 -12.23 5.34
N LEU A 183 -4.28 -13.34 5.39
CA LEU A 183 -5.67 -13.34 5.82
C LEU A 183 -5.80 -12.99 7.30
N VAL A 184 -5.01 -13.64 8.17
CA VAL A 184 -5.00 -13.40 9.62
C VAL A 184 -4.64 -11.94 9.92
N LEU A 185 -3.59 -11.40 9.30
CA LEU A 185 -3.21 -10.01 9.51
C LEU A 185 -4.32 -9.04 9.04
N SER A 186 -4.97 -9.33 7.91
CA SER A 186 -6.06 -8.50 7.39
C SER A 186 -7.29 -8.54 8.29
N TRP A 187 -7.59 -9.70 8.89
CA TRP A 187 -8.64 -9.84 9.90
C TRP A 187 -8.32 -9.04 11.17
N ILE A 188 -7.08 -9.11 11.66
CA ILE A 188 -6.63 -8.31 12.81
C ILE A 188 -6.78 -6.82 12.50
N LEU A 189 -6.33 -6.36 11.33
CA LEU A 189 -6.45 -4.96 10.92
C LEU A 189 -7.92 -4.53 10.75
N GLY A 190 -8.79 -5.38 10.20
CA GLY A 190 -10.23 -5.14 10.14
C GLY A 190 -10.84 -4.98 11.53
N GLY A 191 -10.45 -5.83 12.49
CA GLY A 191 -10.85 -5.73 13.90
C GLY A 191 -10.36 -4.44 14.57
N LEU A 192 -9.11 -4.04 14.32
CA LEU A 192 -8.58 -2.75 14.77
C LEU A 192 -9.32 -1.57 14.12
N GLY A 193 -9.72 -1.71 12.84
CA GLY A 193 -10.53 -0.75 12.10
C GLY A 193 -11.93 -0.58 12.69
N LEU A 194 -12.53 -1.68 13.15
CA LEU A 194 -13.80 -1.65 13.90
C LEU A 194 -13.61 -0.93 15.24
N MET A 195 -12.57 -1.30 16.00
CA MET A 195 -12.29 -0.73 17.32
C MET A 195 -12.06 0.78 17.25
N ILE A 196 -11.20 1.24 16.33
CA ILE A 196 -10.88 2.67 16.19
C ILE A 196 -12.07 3.50 15.67
N SER A 197 -13.02 2.87 14.96
CA SER A 197 -14.25 3.54 14.49
C SER A 197 -15.17 3.98 15.63
N PHE A 198 -15.06 3.38 16.82
CA PHE A 198 -15.82 3.78 18.00
C PHE A 198 -15.10 4.85 18.84
N TRP A 199 -13.85 5.16 18.49
CA TRP A 199 -13.02 6.09 19.26
C TRP A 199 -13.17 7.52 18.71
N PRO A 200 -13.42 8.55 19.54
CA PRO A 200 -13.44 9.95 19.11
C PRO A 200 -12.02 10.47 18.77
N VAL A 201 -11.48 10.02 17.63
CA VAL A 201 -10.18 10.44 17.09
C VAL A 201 -10.35 11.06 15.71
N THR A 202 -9.38 11.88 15.30
CA THR A 202 -9.37 12.43 13.94
C THR A 202 -9.06 11.32 12.91
N VAL A 203 -9.50 11.53 11.67
CA VAL A 203 -9.25 10.59 10.55
C VAL A 203 -7.76 10.29 10.39
N THR A 204 -6.91 11.30 10.52
CA THR A 204 -5.46 11.15 10.43
C THR A 204 -4.92 10.24 11.54
N VAL A 205 -5.37 10.42 12.78
CA VAL A 205 -4.95 9.59 13.92
C VAL A 205 -5.43 8.15 13.75
N ALA A 206 -6.67 7.94 13.32
CA ALA A 206 -7.19 6.59 13.03
C ALA A 206 -6.40 5.88 11.93
N SER A 207 -6.03 6.61 10.88
CA SER A 207 -5.26 6.05 9.76
C SER A 207 -3.83 5.69 10.17
N LEU A 208 -3.15 6.58 10.91
CA LEU A 208 -1.82 6.30 11.45
C LEU A 208 -1.82 5.14 12.44
N PHE A 209 -2.89 5.02 13.25
CA PHE A 209 -3.08 3.90 14.16
C PHE A 209 -3.09 2.55 13.40
N LEU A 210 -3.88 2.45 12.33
CA LEU A 210 -3.90 1.22 11.51
C LEU A 210 -2.62 0.99 10.73
N VAL A 211 -2.00 2.05 10.17
CA VAL A 211 -0.68 1.95 9.51
C VAL A 211 0.37 1.43 10.47
N THR A 212 0.28 1.80 11.76
CA THR A 212 1.15 1.24 12.78
C THR A 212 0.85 -0.23 13.04
N GLY A 213 -0.42 -0.61 13.13
CA GLY A 213 -0.82 -2.02 13.22
C GLY A 213 -0.27 -2.85 12.04
N LEU A 214 -0.33 -2.29 10.83
CA LEU A 214 0.23 -2.90 9.62
C LEU A 214 1.75 -2.99 9.68
N TYR A 215 2.43 -1.91 10.08
CA TYR A 215 3.89 -1.87 10.27
C TYR A 215 4.37 -2.95 11.24
N VAL A 216 3.71 -3.07 12.40
CA VAL A 216 4.02 -4.09 13.40
C VAL A 216 3.74 -5.49 12.86
N GLY A 217 2.54 -5.73 12.33
CA GLY A 217 2.13 -7.05 11.85
C GLY A 217 2.97 -7.55 10.68
N LEU A 218 3.12 -6.74 9.62
CA LEU A 218 3.97 -7.07 8.48
C LEU A 218 5.42 -7.22 8.92
N GLY A 219 5.95 -6.30 9.75
CA GLY A 219 7.33 -6.36 10.21
C GLY A 219 7.64 -7.65 10.96
N LEU A 220 6.76 -8.10 11.86
CA LEU A 220 6.92 -9.36 12.58
C LEU A 220 6.85 -10.56 11.64
N ILE A 221 5.86 -10.62 10.74
CA ILE A 221 5.69 -11.74 9.80
C ILE A 221 6.87 -11.82 8.83
N GLN A 222 7.31 -10.69 8.25
CA GLN A 222 8.44 -10.67 7.32
C GLN A 222 9.74 -11.09 8.03
N ASN A 223 9.97 -10.67 9.28
CA ASN A 223 11.14 -11.10 10.05
C ASN A 223 11.06 -12.59 10.43
N GLN A 224 9.87 -13.12 10.70
CA GLN A 224 9.66 -14.54 10.94
C GLN A 224 9.97 -15.37 9.69
N LEU A 225 9.42 -15.00 8.54
CA LEU A 225 9.66 -15.68 7.26
C LEU A 225 11.13 -15.60 6.83
N ALA A 226 11.80 -14.48 7.12
CA ALA A 226 13.22 -14.31 6.87
C ALA A 226 14.13 -15.06 7.87
N GLY A 227 13.57 -15.78 8.86
CA GLY A 227 14.32 -16.49 9.89
C GLY A 227 15.09 -15.60 10.87
N LYS A 228 14.67 -14.33 11.01
CA LYS A 228 15.34 -13.28 11.80
C LYS A 228 14.48 -12.77 12.95
N LEU A 229 13.45 -13.52 13.35
CA LEU A 229 12.59 -13.13 14.46
C LEU A 229 13.31 -13.38 15.79
N PHE A 230 14.04 -12.37 16.24
CA PHE A 230 14.61 -12.36 17.58
C PHE A 230 13.65 -11.71 18.57
N ARG A 231 13.75 -12.11 19.84
CA ARG A 231 12.98 -11.51 20.94
C ARG A 231 13.14 -9.99 20.97
N LYS A 232 14.36 -9.50 20.77
CA LYS A 232 14.66 -8.07 20.71
C LYS A 232 13.91 -7.35 19.58
N THR A 233 13.89 -7.94 18.38
CA THR A 233 13.13 -7.40 17.23
C THR A 233 11.64 -7.34 17.56
N THR A 234 11.10 -8.39 18.18
CA THR A 234 9.69 -8.42 18.59
C THR A 234 9.37 -7.32 19.60
N GLU A 235 10.23 -7.13 20.60
CA GLU A 235 10.09 -6.05 21.58
C GLU A 235 10.16 -4.65 20.95
N GLU A 236 11.03 -4.43 19.95
CA GLU A 236 11.13 -3.16 19.25
C GLU A 236 9.82 -2.82 18.51
N TYR A 237 9.27 -3.76 17.74
CA TYR A 237 7.98 -3.55 17.06
C TYR A 237 6.82 -3.34 18.04
N LEU A 238 6.75 -4.14 19.11
CA LEU A 238 5.71 -4.00 20.12
C LEU A 238 5.81 -2.68 20.89
N ARG A 239 7.02 -2.17 21.15
CA ARG A 239 7.21 -0.83 21.76
C ARG A 239 6.69 0.28 20.85
N VAL A 240 6.93 0.20 19.53
CA VAL A 240 6.37 1.17 18.57
C VAL A 240 4.85 1.11 18.58
N GLY A 241 4.26 -0.09 18.52
CA GLY A 241 2.80 -0.28 18.60
C GLY A 241 2.21 0.26 19.90
N GLY A 242 2.84 -0.03 21.05
CA GLY A 242 2.42 0.46 22.35
C GLY A 242 2.52 1.98 22.48
N LEU A 243 3.59 2.59 21.96
CA LEU A 243 3.76 4.04 21.95
C LEU A 243 2.66 4.74 21.14
N VAL A 244 2.37 4.22 19.94
CA VAL A 244 1.30 4.79 19.11
C VAL A 244 -0.06 4.62 19.77
N LEU A 245 -0.35 3.48 20.38
CA LEU A 245 -1.57 3.28 21.19
C LEU A 245 -1.72 4.34 22.27
N ILE A 246 -0.65 4.63 23.01
CA ILE A 246 -0.65 5.65 24.07
C ILE A 246 -0.90 7.04 23.47
N ILE A 247 -0.20 7.39 22.39
CA ILE A 247 -0.38 8.69 21.71
C ILE A 247 -1.81 8.84 21.19
N THR A 248 -2.37 7.81 20.56
CA THR A 248 -3.75 7.79 20.09
C THR A 248 -4.74 7.97 21.23
N PHE A 249 -4.51 7.32 22.38
CA PHE A 249 -5.32 7.51 23.58
C PHE A 249 -5.30 8.97 24.06
N PHE A 250 -4.12 9.60 24.16
CA PHE A 250 -4.03 11.00 24.60
C PHE A 250 -4.59 12.03 23.61
N LEU A 251 -4.56 11.73 22.30
CA LEU A 251 -5.14 12.59 21.27
C LEU A 251 -6.66 12.40 21.12
N SER A 252 -7.24 11.39 21.76
CA SER A 252 -8.69 11.16 21.73
C SER A 252 -9.41 12.23 22.54
N HIS A 253 -10.37 12.90 21.90
CA HIS A 253 -11.15 13.97 22.54
C HIS A 253 -12.40 13.35 23.14
N TRP A 254 -12.29 12.87 24.38
CA TRP A 254 -13.45 12.48 25.17
C TRP A 254 -14.09 13.75 25.73
N GLN A 255 -15.07 14.29 25.01
CA GLN A 255 -15.96 15.34 25.49
C GLN A 255 -17.39 14.79 25.54
#